data_AF-A0A960AWV0-F1
#
_entry.id   AF-A0A960AWV0-F1
#
_cell.length_a   1.000
_cell.length_b   1.000
_cell.length_c   1.000
_cell.angle_alpha   90.00
_cell.angle_beta   90.00
_cell.angle_gamma   90.00
#
_symmetry.space_group_name_H-M   'P 1'
#
loop_
_entity.id
_entity.type
_entity.pdbx_description
1 polymer ?
#
loop_
_entity_poly.entity_id
_entity_poly.type
_entity_poly.pdbx_seq_one_letter_code
_entity_poly.pdbx_strand_id
1 'polypeptide(L)'
;RIDADSYVADMAVIARAMGVPEPPTTVAQLTDAFNDFRPELRVDADTRRTQRFILDAPLPLTLKPGYRVLARAAWDSLPPWALTMLDSTPRMAGLDRALADASLRVLRVALVASPARLAGEQRLASA
;
A
#
# COMPACT_ATOMS: atom_id res chain seq x y z
N ARG A 1 0.39 7.43 21.11
CA ARG A 1 0.29 6.06 20.53
C ARG A 1 -0.36 6.23 19.17
N ILE A 2 0.27 5.81 18.07
CA ILE A 2 -0.36 5.86 16.75
C ILE A 2 -1.44 4.79 16.76
N ASP A 3 -2.70 5.20 16.76
CA ASP A 3 -3.86 4.33 16.59
C ASP A 3 -4.33 4.41 15.13
N ALA A 4 -4.91 3.33 14.62
CA ALA A 4 -5.33 3.25 13.23
C ALA A 4 -6.44 4.26 12.92
N ASP A 5 -7.37 4.46 13.87
CA ASP A 5 -8.42 5.48 13.73
C ASP A 5 -7.83 6.90 13.67
N SER A 6 -6.80 7.21 14.46
CA SER A 6 -6.14 8.53 14.39
C SER A 6 -5.52 8.77 13.01
N TYR A 7 -4.90 7.75 12.40
CA TYR A 7 -4.37 7.87 11.05
C TYR A 7 -5.47 8.13 10.02
N VAL A 8 -6.60 7.44 10.11
CA VAL A 8 -7.74 7.66 9.20
C VAL A 8 -8.32 9.07 9.38
N ALA A 9 -8.47 9.53 10.63
CA ALA A 9 -8.93 10.88 10.94
C ALA A 9 -8.01 11.97 10.37
N ASP A 10 -6.68 11.79 10.46
CA ASP A 10 -5.70 12.70 9.87
C ASP A 10 -5.83 12.74 8.33
N MET A 11 -5.97 11.57 7.69
CA MET A 11 -6.20 11.48 6.24
C MET A 11 -7.52 12.11 5.80
N ALA A 12 -8.55 12.10 6.65
CA ALA A 12 -9.84 12.73 6.39
C ALA A 12 -9.71 14.26 6.22
N VAL A 13 -8.73 14.90 6.89
CA VAL A 13 -8.44 16.34 6.69
C VAL A 13 -7.99 16.61 5.26
N ILE A 14 -7.09 15.76 4.73
CA ILE A 14 -6.60 15.87 3.35
C ILE A 14 -7.74 15.60 2.36
N ALA A 15 -8.54 14.56 2.60
CA ALA A 15 -9.68 14.22 1.74
C ALA A 15 -10.71 15.36 1.65
N ARG A 16 -11.04 16.01 2.77
CA ARG A 16 -11.88 17.22 2.78
C ARG A 16 -11.28 18.35 1.96
N ALA A 17 -9.99 18.60 2.10
CA ALA A 17 -9.29 19.62 1.30
C ALA A 17 -9.29 19.31 -0.21
N MET A 18 -9.37 18.03 -0.59
CA MET A 18 -9.55 17.58 -1.98
C MET A 18 -11.02 17.61 -2.45
N GLY A 19 -11.95 18.07 -1.62
CA GLY A 19 -13.37 18.21 -1.97
C GLY A 19 -14.23 16.98 -1.70
N VAL A 20 -13.73 15.97 -0.96
CA VAL A 20 -14.57 14.87 -0.48
C VAL A 20 -15.47 15.39 0.66
N PRO A 21 -16.81 15.38 0.52
CA PRO A 21 -17.69 16.01 1.51
C PRO A 21 -17.65 15.33 2.88
N GLU A 22 -17.79 14.00 2.90
CA GLU A 22 -17.89 13.19 4.13
C GLU A 22 -16.87 12.03 4.07
N PRO A 23 -15.55 12.30 4.22
CA PRO A 23 -14.57 11.24 4.23
C PRO A 23 -14.61 10.45 5.54
N PRO A 24 -14.31 9.14 5.50
CA PRO A 24 -14.30 8.30 6.69
C PRO A 24 -13.25 8.80 7.69
N THR A 25 -13.60 8.75 8.97
CA THR A 25 -12.74 9.21 10.10
C THR A 25 -12.29 8.06 11.00
N THR A 26 -12.83 6.85 10.80
CA THR A 26 -12.45 5.64 11.52
C THR A 26 -12.17 4.50 10.55
N VAL A 27 -11.43 3.48 11.01
CA VAL A 27 -11.16 2.27 10.24
C VAL A 27 -12.45 1.54 9.86
N ALA A 28 -13.44 1.54 10.74
CA ALA A 28 -14.75 0.96 10.47
C ALA A 28 -15.44 1.67 9.29
N GLN A 29 -15.55 3.01 9.35
CA GLN A 29 -16.13 3.81 8.26
C GLN A 29 -15.36 3.65 6.94
N LEU A 30 -14.03 3.57 7.00
CA LEU A 30 -13.21 3.35 5.82
C LEU A 30 -13.48 1.98 5.19
N THR A 31 -13.66 0.95 6.02
CA THR A 31 -13.99 -0.40 5.57
C THR A 31 -15.37 -0.43 4.91
N ASP A 32 -16.36 0.24 5.50
CA ASP A 32 -17.70 0.36 4.93
C ASP A 32 -17.66 1.08 3.57
N ALA A 33 -16.96 2.23 3.49
CA ALA A 33 -16.77 2.94 2.23
C ALA A 33 -16.10 2.07 1.15
N PHE A 34 -15.09 1.27 1.49
CA PHE A 34 -14.48 0.33 0.55
C PHE A 34 -15.45 -0.78 0.10
N ASN A 35 -16.32 -1.27 0.98
CA ASN A 35 -17.33 -2.26 0.62
C ASN A 35 -18.39 -1.67 -0.31
N ASP A 36 -18.77 -0.40 -0.11
CA ASP A 36 -19.73 0.30 -0.96
C ASP A 36 -19.20 0.52 -2.39
N PHE A 37 -17.91 0.84 -2.54
CA PHE A 37 -17.27 0.98 -3.86
C PHE A 37 -16.94 -0.36 -4.53
N ARG A 38 -16.85 -1.46 -3.76
CA ARG A 38 -16.45 -2.78 -4.29
C ARG A 38 -17.26 -3.25 -5.51
N PRO A 39 -18.60 -3.15 -5.57
CA PRO A 39 -19.37 -3.56 -6.75
C PRO A 39 -19.08 -2.73 -8.01
N GLU A 40 -18.50 -1.54 -7.88
CA GLU A 40 -18.14 -0.69 -9.03
C GLU A 40 -16.80 -1.07 -9.67
N LEU A 41 -15.98 -1.86 -8.97
CA LEU A 41 -14.66 -2.25 -9.44
C LEU A 41 -14.76 -3.19 -10.64
N ARG A 42 -13.95 -2.93 -11.67
CA ARG A 42 -13.88 -3.75 -12.88
C ARG A 42 -12.43 -3.96 -13.31
N VAL A 43 -12.16 -5.14 -13.87
CA VAL A 43 -10.89 -5.43 -14.52
C VAL A 43 -11.07 -5.27 -16.03
N ASP A 44 -10.29 -4.37 -16.62
CA ASP A 44 -10.31 -4.08 -18.04
C ASP A 44 -8.91 -3.98 -18.64
N ALA A 45 -8.82 -3.50 -19.88
CA ALA A 45 -7.56 -3.38 -20.60
C ALA A 45 -6.54 -2.49 -19.88
N ASP A 46 -6.99 -1.43 -19.20
CA ASP A 46 -6.12 -0.49 -18.50
C ASP A 46 -5.66 -1.06 -17.16
N THR A 47 -6.55 -1.78 -16.46
CA THR A 47 -6.17 -2.57 -15.27
C THR A 47 -5.12 -3.63 -15.63
N ARG A 48 -5.30 -4.37 -16.72
CA ARG A 48 -4.34 -5.38 -17.20
C ARG A 48 -3.01 -4.78 -17.63
N ARG A 49 -3.03 -3.59 -18.26
CA ARG A 49 -1.82 -2.85 -18.62
C ARG A 49 -1.03 -2.47 -17.38
N THR A 50 -1.71 -1.92 -16.37
CA THR A 50 -1.12 -1.54 -15.09
C THR A 50 -0.54 -2.74 -14.35
N GLN A 51 -1.28 -3.86 -14.31
CA GLN A 51 -0.79 -5.13 -13.75
C GLN A 51 0.54 -5.57 -14.40
N ARG A 52 0.62 -5.57 -15.74
CA ARG A 52 1.85 -5.94 -16.45
C ARG A 52 3.00 -4.99 -16.13
N PHE A 53 2.73 -3.70 -16.08
CA PHE A 53 3.73 -2.69 -15.73
C PHE A 53 4.28 -2.90 -14.31
N ILE A 54 3.43 -3.23 -13.34
CA ILE A 54 3.87 -3.49 -11.96
C ILE A 54 4.64 -4.81 -11.86
N LEU A 55 4.26 -5.85 -12.60
CA LEU A 55 4.88 -7.17 -12.48
C LEU A 55 6.16 -7.34 -13.34
N ASP A 56 6.25 -6.63 -14.45
CA ASP A 56 7.43 -6.57 -15.32
C ASP A 56 7.80 -5.11 -15.60
N ALA A 57 8.12 -4.39 -14.52
CA ALA A 57 8.54 -3.00 -14.64
C ALA A 57 9.79 -2.88 -15.51
N PRO A 58 9.90 -1.82 -16.33
CA PRO A 58 11.04 -1.57 -17.21
C PRO A 58 12.25 -1.06 -16.40
N LEU A 59 12.78 -1.91 -15.53
CA LEU A 59 13.92 -1.64 -14.67
C LEU A 59 15.21 -2.27 -15.24
N PRO A 60 16.38 -1.72 -14.90
CA PRO A 60 17.66 -2.37 -15.15
C PRO A 60 17.66 -3.83 -14.68
N LEU A 61 18.25 -4.74 -15.46
CA LEU A 61 18.23 -6.18 -15.19
C LEU A 61 18.77 -6.54 -13.79
N THR A 62 19.72 -5.75 -13.28
CA THR A 62 20.32 -5.90 -11.94
C THR A 62 19.32 -5.68 -10.81
N LEU A 63 18.32 -4.82 -11.01
CA LEU A 63 17.30 -4.50 -10.02
C LEU A 63 16.06 -5.40 -10.10
N LYS A 64 15.86 -6.07 -11.25
CA LYS A 64 14.68 -6.91 -11.50
C LYS A 64 14.45 -7.99 -10.42
N PRO A 65 15.45 -8.73 -9.90
CA PRO A 65 15.21 -9.76 -8.89
C PRO A 65 14.61 -9.19 -7.60
N GLY A 66 15.19 -8.11 -7.05
CA GLY A 66 14.69 -7.47 -5.83
C GLY A 66 13.32 -6.84 -6.02
N TYR A 67 13.11 -6.17 -7.16
CA TYR A 67 11.80 -5.60 -7.49
C TYR A 67 10.71 -6.67 -7.61
N ARG A 68 10.99 -7.82 -8.23
CA ARG A 68 10.00 -8.91 -8.35
C ARG A 68 9.55 -9.44 -7.00
N VAL A 69 10.45 -9.53 -6.01
CA VAL A 69 10.09 -9.91 -4.65
C VAL A 69 9.16 -8.87 -4.02
N LEU A 70 9.50 -7.58 -4.15
CA LEU A 70 8.67 -6.49 -3.63
C LEU A 70 7.30 -6.42 -4.30
N ALA A 71 7.25 -6.47 -5.63
CA ALA A 71 6.02 -6.46 -6.41
C ALA A 71 5.13 -7.66 -6.05
N ARG A 72 5.74 -8.83 -5.82
CA ARG A 72 5.01 -10.02 -5.37
C ARG A 72 4.44 -9.85 -3.96
N ALA A 73 5.23 -9.38 -3.00
CA ALA A 73 4.77 -9.15 -1.63
C ALA A 73 3.64 -8.12 -1.58
N ALA A 74 3.72 -7.05 -2.38
CA ALA A 74 2.64 -6.08 -2.54
C ALA A 74 1.37 -6.73 -3.12
N TRP A 75 1.53 -7.58 -4.14
CA TRP A 75 0.41 -8.30 -4.74
C TRP A 75 -0.26 -9.26 -3.75
N ASP A 76 0.52 -9.99 -2.95
CA ASP A 76 0.00 -10.93 -1.94
C ASP A 76 -0.57 -10.23 -0.69
N SER A 77 -0.38 -8.92 -0.55
CA SER A 77 -1.05 -8.09 0.45
C SER A 77 -2.49 -7.74 0.07
N LEU A 78 -2.88 -7.94 -1.20
CA LEU A 78 -4.23 -7.68 -1.67
C LEU A 78 -5.24 -8.62 -1.01
N PRO A 79 -6.48 -8.15 -0.79
CA PRO A 79 -7.54 -9.02 -0.27
C PRO A 79 -7.88 -10.12 -1.29
N PRO A 80 -8.32 -11.31 -0.84
CA PRO A 80 -8.57 -12.46 -1.71
C PRO A 80 -9.52 -12.15 -2.89
N TRP A 81 -10.55 -11.33 -2.66
CA TRP A 81 -11.50 -10.96 -3.71
C TRP A 81 -10.85 -10.17 -4.85
N ALA A 82 -9.87 -9.31 -4.55
CA ALA A 82 -9.18 -8.51 -5.57
C ALA A 82 -8.28 -9.41 -6.41
N LEU A 83 -7.62 -10.38 -5.79
CA LEU A 83 -6.84 -11.40 -6.49
C LEU A 83 -7.70 -12.23 -7.44
N THR A 84 -8.90 -12.63 -7.00
CA THR A 84 -9.87 -13.32 -7.86
C THR A 84 -10.28 -12.47 -9.06
N MET A 85 -10.61 -11.18 -8.85
CA MET A 85 -10.96 -10.28 -9.95
C MET A 85 -9.83 -10.12 -10.97
N LEU A 86 -8.58 -10.13 -10.51
CA LEU A 86 -7.39 -9.98 -11.33
C LEU A 86 -6.96 -11.30 -12.03
N ASP A 87 -7.75 -12.38 -11.91
CA ASP A 87 -7.41 -13.75 -12.34
C ASP A 87 -6.03 -14.19 -11.84
N SER A 88 -5.69 -13.78 -10.62
CA SER A 88 -4.41 -14.05 -10.01
C SER A 88 -4.59 -15.02 -8.86
N THR A 89 -3.77 -16.07 -8.81
CA THR A 89 -3.66 -16.91 -7.62
C THR A 89 -2.61 -16.34 -6.67
N PRO A 90 -2.89 -16.23 -5.36
CA PRO A 90 -1.83 -16.09 -4.36
C PRO A 90 -0.95 -17.34 -4.45
N ARG A 91 0.30 -17.19 -4.88
CA ARG A 91 1.24 -18.28 -5.12
C ARG A 91 2.19 -18.50 -3.95
N MET A 92 2.08 -17.69 -2.90
CA MET A 92 2.89 -17.83 -1.68
C MET A 92 2.16 -18.71 -0.67
N ALA A 93 2.55 -19.99 -0.62
CA ALA A 93 2.34 -20.84 0.55
C ALA A 93 2.92 -20.13 1.79
N GLY A 94 2.33 -20.35 2.98
CA GLY A 94 2.52 -19.53 4.19
C GLY A 94 3.95 -19.24 4.68
N LEU A 95 4.99 -19.86 4.11
CA LEU A 95 6.40 -19.64 4.40
C LEU A 95 6.87 -18.22 4.01
N ASP A 96 6.36 -17.67 2.90
CA ASP A 96 6.86 -16.41 2.36
C ASP A 96 6.24 -15.17 3.03
N ARG A 97 5.10 -15.31 3.72
CA ARG A 97 4.47 -14.19 4.45
C ARG A 97 5.29 -13.77 5.66
N ALA A 98 5.83 -14.73 6.40
CA ALA A 98 6.76 -14.48 7.50
C ALA A 98 8.07 -13.82 6.99
N LEU A 99 8.54 -14.24 5.82
CA LEU A 99 9.72 -13.66 5.17
C LEU A 99 9.46 -12.24 4.67
N ALA A 100 8.28 -11.96 4.13
CA ALA A 100 7.84 -10.63 3.73
C ALA A 100 7.70 -9.71 4.95
N ASP A 101 7.11 -10.16 6.05
CA ASP A 101 7.02 -9.40 7.30
C ASP A 101 8.40 -9.11 7.92
N ALA A 102 9.34 -10.06 7.82
CA ALA A 102 10.72 -9.85 8.23
C ALA A 102 11.42 -8.81 7.33
N SER A 103 11.22 -8.92 6.01
CA SER A 103 11.79 -8.00 5.02
C SER A 103 11.22 -6.58 5.15
N LEU A 104 9.91 -6.45 5.38
CA LEU A 104 9.25 -5.16 5.65
C LEU A 104 9.68 -4.57 6.99
N ARG A 105 9.98 -5.40 8.01
CA ARG A 105 10.59 -4.91 9.26
C ARG A 105 11.99 -4.35 9.03
N VAL A 106 12.81 -5.01 8.22
CA VAL A 106 14.13 -4.51 7.84
C VAL A 106 14.01 -3.22 7.01
N LEU A 107 13.11 -3.19 6.02
CA LEU A 107 12.87 -2.02 5.18
C LEU A 107 12.32 -0.85 6.00
N ARG A 108 11.43 -1.12 6.96
CA ARG A 108 10.93 -0.14 7.93
C ARG A 108 12.08 0.44 8.75
N VAL A 109 13.01 -0.36 9.24
CA VAL A 109 14.18 0.16 9.97
C VAL A 109 15.05 1.04 9.06
N ALA A 110 15.27 0.63 7.81
CA ALA A 110 16.05 1.40 6.84
C ALA A 110 15.35 2.70 6.40
N LEU A 111 14.03 2.72 6.27
CA LEU A 111 13.23 3.87 5.81
C LEU A 111 12.73 4.78 6.95
N VAL A 112 12.60 4.27 8.18
CA VAL A 112 12.24 5.09 9.36
C VAL A 112 13.45 5.91 9.84
N ALA A 113 14.68 5.47 9.51
CA ALA A 113 15.88 6.29 9.56
C ALA A 113 16.08 7.09 8.25
N SER A 114 15.00 7.65 7.70
CA SER A 114 15.07 8.46 6.48
C SER A 114 15.67 9.84 6.77
N PRO A 115 16.57 10.35 5.90
CA PRO A 115 17.07 11.73 5.96
C PRO A 115 15.94 12.76 5.99
N ALA A 116 14.78 12.45 5.40
CA ALA A 116 13.61 13.32 5.40
C ALA A 116 13.00 13.50 6.79
N ARG A 117 13.05 12.46 7.64
CA ARG A 117 12.59 12.53 9.04
C ARG A 117 13.55 13.37 9.88
N LEU A 118 14.86 13.10 9.76
CA LEU A 118 15.90 13.86 10.46
C LEU A 118 15.86 15.35 10.07
N ALA A 119 15.66 15.66 8.80
CA ALA A 119 15.50 17.04 8.32
C ALA A 119 14.20 17.70 8.82
N GLY A 120 13.14 16.92 9.06
CA GLY A 120 11.90 17.39 9.66
C GLY A 120 12.06 17.71 11.16
N GLU A 121 12.72 16.81 11.90
CA GLU A 121 13.03 16.99 13.33
C GLU A 121 13.95 18.19 13.56
N GLN A 122 14.95 18.40 12.68
CA GLN A 122 15.82 19.58 12.74
C GLN A 122 15.07 20.90 12.52
N ARG A 123 14.11 20.94 11.60
CA ARG A 123 13.29 22.14 11.35
C ARG A 123 12.40 22.51 12.53
N LEU A 124 11.85 21.50 13.21
CA LEU A 124 11.03 21.68 14.41
C LEU A 124 11.88 22.08 15.63
N ALA A 125 13.13 21.64 15.70
CA ALA A 125 14.06 22.05 16.77
C ALA A 125 14.65 23.46 16.56
N SER A 126 14.61 23.98 15.33
CA SER A 126 15.07 25.32 14.98
C SER A 126 13.96 26.39 14.95
N ALA A 127 12.73 26.02 15.29
CA ALA A 127 11.56 26.91 15.38
C ALA A 127 11.20 27.15 16.85
#